data_AF-A0A7W0S9S2-F1
#
_entry.id   AF-A0A7W0S9S2-F1
#
_cell.length_a   1.000
_cell.length_b   1.000
_cell.length_c   1.000
_cell.angle_alpha   90.00
_cell.angle_beta   90.00
_cell.angle_gamma   90.00
#
_symmetry.space_group_name_H-M   'P 1'
#
loop_
_entity.id
_entity.type
_entity.pdbx_description
1 polymer ?
#
loop_
_entity_poly.entity_id
_entity_poly.type
_entity_poly.pdbx_seq_one_letter_code
_entity_poly.pdbx_strand_id
1 'polypeptide(L)'
;IPYRSWYDVLPSLPHGDEATVEELRHAYRVPREIMDFSLPLLSVIAPGLEPSIAYRTGAEPPLVRRVAEHELLREAYREAERLARGDGIVALIVADELVEPALQEESALEGMPLLTARDAKGLEFDHVIVVEPALVAAREQGLRELYVALTRPTQTLVVVHALPLPPPLA
;
A
#
# COMPACT_ATOMS: atom_id res chain seq x y z
N ILE A 1 11.29 -22.86 -0.26
CA ILE A 1 12.20 -22.28 -1.27
C ILE A 1 11.45 -21.10 -1.88
N PRO A 2 11.92 -19.85 -1.75
CA PRO A 2 11.31 -18.75 -2.48
C PRO A 2 11.67 -18.93 -3.96
N TYR A 3 10.66 -19.19 -4.79
CA TYR A 3 10.81 -19.19 -6.24
C TYR A 3 10.96 -17.74 -6.73
N ARG A 4 11.82 -17.51 -7.72
CA ARG A 4 12.08 -16.17 -8.28
C ARG A 4 11.31 -15.94 -9.57
N SER A 5 10.90 -17.01 -10.24
CA SER A 5 10.08 -16.97 -11.44
C SER A 5 9.13 -18.16 -11.52
N TRP A 6 8.10 -18.06 -12.35
CA TRP A 6 7.26 -19.21 -12.69
C TRP A 6 8.08 -20.35 -13.31
N TYR A 7 9.12 -20.04 -14.09
CA TYR A 7 10.00 -21.05 -14.70
C TYR A 7 10.78 -21.92 -13.70
N ASP A 8 10.92 -21.46 -12.45
CA ASP A 8 11.51 -22.28 -11.38
C ASP A 8 10.52 -23.34 -10.85
N VAL A 9 9.21 -23.08 -10.99
CA VAL A 9 8.11 -23.88 -10.44
C VAL A 9 7.55 -24.83 -11.50
N LEU A 10 7.41 -24.35 -12.73
CA LEU A 10 6.79 -25.08 -13.84
C LEU A 10 7.32 -26.52 -14.00
N PRO A 11 8.64 -26.81 -13.93
CA PRO A 11 9.14 -28.18 -14.04
C PRO A 11 8.63 -29.15 -12.96
N SER A 12 8.09 -28.64 -11.85
CA SER A 12 7.53 -29.43 -10.75
C SER A 12 6.02 -29.64 -10.85
N LEU A 13 5.35 -29.01 -11.83
CA LEU A 13 3.90 -29.09 -12.01
C LEU A 13 3.54 -30.06 -13.14
N PRO A 14 2.37 -30.74 -13.06
CA PRO A 14 1.86 -31.53 -14.18
C PRO A 14 1.68 -30.64 -15.43
N HIS A 15 2.23 -31.08 -16.57
CA HIS A 15 2.21 -30.35 -17.86
C HIS A 15 2.88 -28.97 -17.81
N GLY A 16 3.79 -28.72 -16.86
CA GLY A 16 4.47 -27.43 -16.76
C GLY A 16 5.43 -27.13 -17.91
N ASP A 17 5.84 -28.14 -18.66
CA ASP A 17 6.58 -28.04 -19.92
C ASP A 17 5.72 -27.52 -21.09
N GLU A 18 4.39 -27.67 -21.01
CA GLU A 18 3.42 -27.15 -21.99
C GLU A 18 2.82 -25.79 -21.56
N ALA A 19 3.08 -25.36 -20.32
CA ALA A 19 2.50 -24.15 -19.75
C ALA A 19 3.10 -22.86 -20.35
N THR A 20 2.25 -21.86 -20.54
CA THR A 20 2.64 -20.50 -20.93
C THR A 20 2.40 -19.53 -19.78
N VAL A 21 3.28 -18.55 -19.63
CA VAL A 21 3.18 -17.50 -18.61
C VAL A 21 2.81 -16.21 -19.32
N GLU A 22 1.66 -15.65 -18.96
CA GLU A 22 1.14 -14.41 -19.52
C GLU A 22 1.10 -13.32 -18.43
N GLU A 23 1.66 -12.15 -18.73
CA GLU A 23 1.70 -11.02 -17.81
C GLU A 23 0.53 -10.06 -18.07
N LEU A 24 -0.29 -9.83 -17.03
CA LEU A 24 -1.40 -8.88 -17.10
C LEU A 24 -0.93 -7.49 -16.68
N ARG A 25 -0.82 -6.60 -17.68
CA ARG A 25 -0.25 -5.26 -17.47
C ARG A 25 -1.28 -4.19 -17.14
N HIS A 26 -2.57 -4.45 -17.29
CA HIS A 26 -3.61 -3.43 -17.13
C HIS A 26 -4.20 -3.42 -15.73
N ALA A 27 -4.04 -2.31 -15.01
CA ALA A 27 -4.64 -2.08 -13.70
C ALA A 27 -5.96 -1.31 -13.86
N TYR A 28 -7.07 -1.95 -13.49
CA TYR A 28 -8.41 -1.37 -13.60
C TYR A 28 -8.95 -0.77 -12.31
N ARG A 29 -8.36 -1.14 -11.16
CA ARG A 29 -8.88 -0.76 -9.83
C ARG A 29 -8.18 0.45 -9.24
N VAL A 30 -6.84 0.42 -9.25
CA VAL A 30 -5.99 1.50 -8.71
C VAL A 30 -5.92 2.64 -9.72
N PRO A 31 -6.31 3.88 -9.35
CA PRO A 31 -6.15 5.05 -10.22
C PRO A 31 -4.70 5.33 -10.56
N ARG A 32 -4.47 5.94 -11.73
CA ARG A 32 -3.14 6.31 -12.22
C ARG A 32 -2.36 7.15 -11.23
N GLU A 33 -3.01 8.12 -10.61
CA GLU A 33 -2.37 9.06 -9.68
C GLU A 33 -1.76 8.33 -8.46
N ILE A 34 -2.43 7.28 -7.98
CA ILE A 34 -1.95 6.41 -6.90
C ILE A 34 -0.87 5.45 -7.44
N MET A 35 -1.10 4.86 -8.61
CA MET A 35 -0.14 3.95 -9.24
C MET A 35 1.21 4.65 -9.44
N ASP A 36 1.22 5.81 -10.09
CA ASP A 36 2.41 6.60 -10.40
C ASP A 36 3.22 6.96 -9.14
N PHE A 37 2.54 7.26 -8.03
CA PHE A 37 3.20 7.49 -6.74
C PHE A 37 3.92 6.24 -6.20
N SER A 38 3.37 5.05 -6.45
CA SER A 38 3.92 3.78 -5.95
C SER A 38 4.96 3.13 -6.88
N LEU A 39 4.95 3.45 -8.18
CA LEU A 39 5.85 2.87 -9.19
C LEU A 39 7.36 2.97 -8.86
N PRO A 40 7.88 4.04 -8.23
CA PRO A 40 9.28 4.08 -7.83
C PRO A 40 9.70 2.91 -6.93
N LEU A 41 8.81 2.43 -6.05
CA LEU A 41 9.09 1.23 -5.24
C LEU A 41 9.23 -0.02 -6.11
N LEU A 42 8.41 -0.14 -7.16
CA LEU A 42 8.43 -1.28 -8.07
C LEU A 42 9.81 -1.45 -8.74
N SER A 43 10.45 -0.33 -9.11
CA SER A 43 11.78 -0.31 -9.71
C SER A 43 12.87 -0.94 -8.81
N VAL A 44 12.68 -0.89 -7.49
CA VAL A 44 13.60 -1.46 -6.50
C VAL A 44 13.24 -2.89 -6.15
N ILE A 45 11.96 -3.19 -5.94
CA ILE A 45 11.52 -4.51 -5.49
C ILE A 45 11.38 -5.53 -6.62
N ALA A 46 11.16 -5.09 -7.85
CA ALA A 46 10.98 -5.95 -9.01
C ALA A 46 11.48 -5.26 -10.30
N PRO A 47 12.79 -4.98 -10.42
CA PRO A 47 13.37 -4.21 -11.53
C PRO A 47 13.16 -4.83 -12.92
N GLY A 48 12.89 -6.13 -13.00
CA GLY A 48 12.62 -6.84 -14.25
C GLY A 48 11.14 -6.94 -14.64
N LEU A 49 10.23 -6.40 -13.81
CA LEU A 49 8.79 -6.41 -14.10
C LEU A 49 8.41 -5.15 -14.87
N GLU A 50 7.58 -5.29 -15.90
CA GLU A 50 7.05 -4.13 -16.58
C GLU A 50 6.03 -3.40 -15.69
N PRO A 51 6.06 -2.06 -15.59
CA PRO A 51 5.08 -1.31 -14.84
C PRO A 51 3.65 -1.56 -15.33
N SER A 52 2.71 -1.67 -14.38
CA SER A 52 1.29 -1.73 -14.69
C SER A 52 0.79 -0.41 -15.29
N ILE A 53 -0.08 -0.50 -16.28
CA ILE A 53 -0.74 0.62 -16.95
C ILE A 53 -2.11 0.81 -16.30
N ALA A 54 -2.29 1.92 -15.59
CA ALA A 54 -3.57 2.28 -14.97
C ALA A 54 -4.55 2.88 -16.00
N TYR A 55 -5.71 2.24 -16.14
CA TYR A 55 -6.81 2.72 -17.00
C TYR A 55 -7.68 3.76 -16.31
N ARG A 56 -7.83 3.67 -14.98
CA ARG A 56 -8.61 4.62 -14.19
C ARG A 56 -7.79 5.88 -13.95
N THR A 57 -8.39 7.04 -14.18
CA THR A 57 -7.78 8.36 -14.00
C THR A 57 -8.78 9.32 -13.34
N GLY A 58 -8.31 10.47 -12.87
CA GLY A 58 -9.15 11.51 -12.30
C GLY A 58 -9.41 11.35 -10.80
N ALA A 59 -8.62 10.51 -10.12
CA ALA A 59 -8.52 10.57 -8.67
C ALA A 59 -7.73 11.81 -8.24
N GLU A 60 -7.92 12.25 -7.00
CA GLU A 60 -7.03 13.26 -6.44
C GLU A 60 -5.61 12.70 -6.30
N PRO A 61 -4.56 13.50 -6.57
CA PRO A 61 -3.19 13.09 -6.29
C PRO A 61 -3.03 12.65 -4.84
N PRO A 62 -2.19 11.62 -4.54
CA PRO A 62 -1.95 11.20 -3.17
C PRO A 62 -1.52 12.37 -2.28
N LEU A 63 -2.20 12.52 -1.14
CA LEU A 63 -1.84 13.53 -0.16
C LEU A 63 -0.69 13.01 0.69
N VAL A 64 0.47 13.64 0.60
CA VAL A 64 1.63 13.33 1.45
C VAL A 64 1.79 14.42 2.49
N ARG A 65 1.77 14.05 3.76
CA ARG A 65 1.89 15.01 4.86
C ARG A 65 2.90 14.58 5.89
N ARG A 66 3.88 15.47 6.09
CA ARG A 66 4.84 15.39 7.17
C ARG A 66 4.29 16.06 8.42
N VAL A 67 4.38 15.40 9.57
CA VAL A 67 3.99 15.93 10.89
C VAL A 67 5.08 15.67 11.93
N ALA A 68 4.94 16.23 13.13
CA ALA A 68 5.77 15.81 14.24
C ALA A 68 5.37 14.40 14.71
N GLU A 69 6.31 13.63 15.27
CA GLU A 69 6.08 12.25 15.72
C GLU A 69 4.88 12.14 16.70
N HIS A 70 4.76 13.07 17.63
CA HIS A 70 3.66 13.11 18.59
C HIS A 70 2.29 13.50 17.99
N GLU A 71 2.25 13.93 16.72
CA GLU A 71 1.02 14.26 15.99
C GLU A 71 0.65 13.18 14.95
N LEU A 72 1.49 12.16 14.76
CA LEU A 72 1.40 11.19 13.69
C LEU A 72 0.03 10.48 13.63
N LEU A 73 -0.35 9.80 14.71
CA LEU A 73 -1.62 9.07 14.77
C LEU A 73 -2.81 10.04 14.76
N ARG A 74 -2.72 11.15 15.50
CA ARG A 74 -3.75 12.20 15.53
C ARG A 74 -4.08 12.71 14.13
N GLU A 75 -3.07 13.03 13.32
CA GLU A 75 -3.30 13.51 11.96
C GLU A 75 -3.84 12.41 11.04
N ALA A 76 -3.39 11.17 11.24
CA ALA A 76 -3.93 10.04 10.49
C ALA A 76 -5.43 9.81 10.78
N TYR A 77 -5.85 9.90 12.05
CA TYR A 77 -7.26 9.82 12.42
C TYR A 77 -8.07 10.99 11.89
N ARG A 78 -7.54 12.21 11.96
CA ARG A 78 -8.21 13.38 11.41
C ARG A 78 -8.53 13.20 9.92
N GLU A 79 -7.62 12.62 9.14
CA GLU A 79 -7.88 12.31 7.74
C GLU A 79 -8.84 11.15 7.54
N ALA A 80 -8.71 10.10 8.35
CA ALA A 80 -9.63 8.98 8.32
C ALA A 80 -11.07 9.45 8.56
N GLU A 81 -11.30 10.26 9.60
CA GLU A 81 -12.59 10.89 9.89
C GLU A 81 -13.06 11.81 8.76
N ARG A 82 -12.16 12.57 8.12
CA ARG A 82 -12.51 13.43 6.99
C ARG A 82 -13.03 12.61 5.81
N LEU A 83 -12.37 11.51 5.50
CA LEU A 83 -12.73 10.62 4.40
C LEU A 83 -13.99 9.80 4.73
N ALA A 84 -14.16 9.40 5.99
CA ALA A 84 -15.34 8.66 6.46
C ALA A 84 -16.64 9.47 6.43
N ARG A 85 -16.58 10.80 6.25
CA ARG A 85 -17.76 11.64 5.97
C ARG A 85 -18.28 11.49 4.53
N GLY A 86 -17.46 10.95 3.63
CA GLY A 86 -17.82 10.62 2.26
C GLY A 86 -18.34 9.20 2.13
N ASP A 87 -18.48 8.74 0.88
CA ASP A 87 -18.85 7.36 0.55
C ASP A 87 -17.60 6.49 0.43
N GLY A 88 -17.67 5.26 0.95
CA GLY A 88 -16.63 4.25 0.77
C GLY A 88 -16.00 3.77 2.07
N ILE A 89 -15.21 2.70 1.96
CA ILE A 89 -14.52 2.10 3.11
C ILE A 89 -13.17 2.80 3.29
N VAL A 90 -12.94 3.31 4.50
CA VAL A 90 -11.67 3.92 4.91
C VAL A 90 -10.87 2.92 5.74
N ALA A 91 -9.62 2.65 5.35
CA ALA A 91 -8.70 1.82 6.12
C ALA A 91 -7.46 2.60 6.54
N LEU A 92 -7.01 2.35 7.78
CA LEU A 92 -5.77 2.87 8.32
C LEU A 92 -4.73 1.73 8.29
N ILE A 93 -3.66 1.92 7.52
CA ILE A 93 -2.54 0.99 7.44
C ILE A 93 -1.36 1.57 8.20
N VAL A 94 -0.93 0.91 9.27
CA VAL A 94 0.15 1.36 10.14
C VAL A 94 1.34 0.40 10.10
N ALA A 95 2.51 0.88 10.50
CA ALA A 95 3.63 -0.01 10.84
C ALA A 95 3.28 -0.86 12.07
N ASP A 96 3.86 -2.06 12.19
CA ASP A 96 3.53 -3.00 13.26
C ASP A 96 3.76 -2.40 14.66
N GLU A 97 4.81 -1.59 14.81
CA GLU A 97 5.17 -0.89 16.04
C GLU A 97 4.12 0.15 16.47
N LEU A 98 3.27 0.60 15.54
CA LEU A 98 2.22 1.58 15.76
C LEU A 98 0.84 0.95 15.99
N VAL A 99 0.70 -0.37 15.88
CA VAL A 99 -0.60 -1.06 16.08
C VAL A 99 -1.09 -0.88 17.51
N GLU A 100 -0.28 -1.18 18.53
CA GLU A 100 -0.68 -1.03 19.92
C GLU A 100 -1.00 0.44 20.29
N PRO A 101 -0.13 1.43 19.98
CA PRO A 101 -0.47 2.84 20.17
C PRO A 101 -1.76 3.27 19.45
N ALA A 102 -1.97 2.78 18.23
CA ALA A 102 -3.18 3.13 17.47
C ALA A 102 -4.46 2.51 18.05
N LEU A 103 -4.37 1.33 18.66
CA LEU A 103 -5.48 0.71 19.37
C LEU A 103 -5.78 1.43 20.69
N GLN A 104 -4.81 2.06 21.34
CA GLN A 104 -5.08 2.83 22.56
C GLN A 104 -5.92 4.09 22.32
N GLU A 105 -5.97 4.58 21.07
CA GLU A 105 -6.83 5.68 20.63
C GLU A 105 -8.14 5.17 19.97
N GLU A 106 -8.59 3.94 20.30
CA GLU A 106 -9.69 3.17 19.68
C GLU A 106 -10.97 3.96 19.36
N SER A 107 -11.32 4.96 20.18
CA SER A 107 -12.50 5.80 19.94
C SER A 107 -12.47 6.52 18.59
N ALA A 108 -11.28 6.75 18.01
CA ALA A 108 -11.11 7.36 16.70
C ALA A 108 -11.26 6.39 15.52
N LEU A 109 -11.39 5.08 15.79
CA LEU A 109 -11.39 4.01 14.80
C LEU A 109 -12.75 3.33 14.61
N GLU A 110 -13.83 3.82 15.24
CA GLU A 110 -15.15 3.19 15.15
C GLU A 110 -15.55 2.93 13.67
N GLY A 111 -15.61 1.64 13.31
CA GLY A 111 -15.99 1.18 11.96
C GLY A 111 -14.89 1.21 10.90
N MET A 112 -13.66 1.60 11.22
CA MET A 112 -12.53 1.69 10.29
C MET A 112 -11.50 0.57 10.54
N PRO A 113 -11.18 -0.28 9.54
CA PRO A 113 -10.12 -1.27 9.69
C PRO A 113 -8.76 -0.64 9.98
N LEU A 114 -8.16 -1.04 11.11
CA LEU A 114 -6.75 -0.81 11.42
C LEU A 114 -5.96 -2.07 11.04
N LEU A 115 -4.98 -1.92 10.14
CA LEU A 115 -4.26 -3.03 9.53
C LEU A 115 -2.76 -2.76 9.51
N THR A 116 -1.97 -3.82 9.54
CA THR A 116 -0.58 -3.75 9.08
C THR A 116 -0.54 -3.82 7.55
N ALA A 117 0.60 -3.46 6.96
CA ALA A 117 0.81 -3.63 5.51
C ALA A 117 0.64 -5.10 5.07
N ARG A 118 0.93 -6.05 5.96
CA ARG A 118 0.75 -7.49 5.72
C ARG A 118 -0.73 -7.89 5.77
N ASP A 119 -1.48 -7.40 6.76
CA ASP A 119 -2.90 -7.73 6.91
C ASP A 119 -3.74 -7.16 5.76
N ALA A 120 -3.31 -6.04 5.18
CA ALA A 120 -3.96 -5.43 4.03
C ALA A 120 -3.81 -6.24 2.72
N LYS A 121 -2.93 -7.25 2.69
CA LYS A 121 -2.68 -8.05 1.48
C LYS A 121 -3.96 -8.79 1.06
N GLY A 122 -4.38 -8.55 -0.19
CA GLY A 122 -5.58 -9.17 -0.75
C GLY A 122 -6.88 -8.46 -0.39
N LEU A 123 -6.82 -7.39 0.40
CA LEU A 123 -7.93 -6.49 0.67
C LEU A 123 -7.87 -5.27 -0.26
N GLU A 124 -8.99 -4.59 -0.44
CA GLU A 124 -9.11 -3.35 -1.20
C GLU A 124 -10.05 -2.41 -0.45
N PHE A 125 -9.76 -1.10 -0.52
CA PHE A 125 -10.51 -0.06 0.17
C PHE A 125 -10.73 1.12 -0.77
N ASP A 126 -11.75 1.93 -0.53
CA ASP A 126 -11.94 3.17 -1.29
C ASP A 126 -10.85 4.18 -0.91
N HIS A 127 -10.64 4.34 0.39
CA HIS A 127 -9.66 5.27 0.93
C HIS A 127 -8.68 4.56 1.85
N VAL A 128 -7.40 4.86 1.70
CA VAL A 128 -6.33 4.30 2.53
C VAL A 128 -5.46 5.42 3.06
N ILE A 129 -5.20 5.36 4.37
CA ILE A 129 -4.21 6.19 5.03
C ILE A 129 -3.05 5.28 5.41
N VAL A 130 -1.85 5.52 4.87
CA VAL A 130 -0.63 4.81 5.25
C VAL A 130 0.17 5.67 6.23
N VAL A 131 0.45 5.12 7.41
CA VAL A 131 1.13 5.82 8.50
C VAL A 131 2.57 5.33 8.63
N GLU A 132 3.48 6.29 8.65
CA GLU A 132 4.93 6.10 8.83
C GLU A 132 5.54 5.04 7.89
N PRO A 133 5.50 5.27 6.56
CA PRO A 133 5.98 4.32 5.55
C PRO A 133 7.47 3.97 5.71
N ALA A 134 8.26 4.82 6.38
CA ALA A 134 9.66 4.54 6.69
C ALA A 134 9.83 3.30 7.58
N LEU A 135 8.95 3.11 8.57
CA LEU A 135 9.00 1.95 9.46
C LEU A 135 8.59 0.67 8.72
N VAL A 136 7.53 0.74 7.89
CA VAL A 136 7.13 -0.38 7.02
C VAL A 136 8.28 -0.77 6.10
N ALA A 137 8.92 0.19 5.45
CA ALA A 137 10.02 -0.05 4.52
C ALA A 137 11.28 -0.64 5.17
N ALA A 138 11.53 -0.37 6.45
CA ALA A 138 12.72 -0.83 7.17
C ALA A 138 12.71 -2.33 7.50
N ARG A 139 11.55 -3.00 7.39
CA ARG A 139 11.41 -4.44 7.67
C ARG A 139 11.99 -5.31 6.55
N GLU A 140 12.18 -6.60 6.85
CA GLU A 140 12.50 -7.59 5.82
C GLU A 140 11.36 -7.69 4.80
N GLN A 141 11.65 -7.51 3.51
CA GLN A 141 10.65 -7.34 2.44
C GLN A 141 9.73 -6.11 2.60
N GLY A 142 10.07 -5.16 3.48
CA GLY A 142 9.25 -4.01 3.83
C GLY A 142 8.85 -3.12 2.66
N LEU A 143 9.76 -2.90 1.69
CA LEU A 143 9.42 -2.16 0.46
C LEU A 143 8.33 -2.84 -0.38
N ARG A 144 8.25 -4.18 -0.37
CA ARG A 144 7.17 -4.92 -1.07
C ARG A 144 5.85 -4.75 -0.33
N GLU A 145 5.87 -4.86 1.00
CA GLU A 145 4.69 -4.68 1.83
C GLU A 145 4.17 -3.23 1.71
N LEU A 146 5.06 -2.25 1.67
CA LEU A 146 4.71 -0.85 1.42
C LEU A 146 4.09 -0.65 0.03
N TYR A 147 4.66 -1.24 -1.03
CA TYR A 147 4.04 -1.19 -2.37
C TYR A 147 2.63 -1.80 -2.36
N VAL A 148 2.43 -2.92 -1.64
CA VAL A 148 1.11 -3.51 -1.47
C VAL A 148 0.17 -2.53 -0.78
N ALA A 149 0.57 -1.94 0.36
CA ALA A 149 -0.22 -0.97 1.12
C ALA A 149 -0.65 0.24 0.28
N LEU A 150 0.28 0.84 -0.47
CA LEU A 150 0.02 2.02 -1.32
C LEU A 150 -0.89 1.72 -2.51
N THR A 151 -1.03 0.46 -2.90
CA THR A 151 -1.89 0.01 -4.02
C THR A 151 -3.19 -0.66 -3.55
N ARG A 152 -3.53 -0.59 -2.26
CA ARG A 152 -4.84 -0.99 -1.73
C ARG A 152 -5.99 -0.01 -2.02
N PRO A 153 -5.78 1.32 -2.11
CA PRO A 153 -6.88 2.24 -2.36
C PRO A 153 -7.33 2.22 -3.81
N THR A 154 -8.64 2.31 -4.01
CA THR A 154 -9.26 2.48 -5.33
C THR A 154 -9.68 3.92 -5.61
N GLN A 155 -9.69 4.80 -4.62
CA GLN A 155 -10.07 6.22 -4.77
C GLN A 155 -9.04 7.19 -4.21
N THR A 156 -8.69 7.09 -2.92
CA THR A 156 -7.84 8.07 -2.25
C THR A 156 -6.71 7.42 -1.48
N LEU A 157 -5.51 7.96 -1.64
CA LEU A 157 -4.35 7.61 -0.83
C LEU A 157 -3.90 8.84 -0.03
N VAL A 158 -3.75 8.66 1.28
CA VAL A 158 -3.08 9.62 2.16
C VAL A 158 -1.88 8.96 2.81
N VAL A 159 -0.75 9.67 2.85
CA VAL A 159 0.47 9.23 3.53
C VAL A 159 0.79 10.24 4.63
N VAL A 160 0.79 9.77 5.89
CA VAL A 160 1.17 10.59 7.04
C VAL A 160 2.47 10.06 7.61
N HIS A 161 3.47 10.92 7.77
CA HIS A 161 4.81 10.49 8.20
C HIS A 161 5.48 11.54 9.08
N ALA A 162 6.30 11.11 10.03
CA ALA A 162 7.19 11.99 10.78
C ALA A 162 8.65 11.80 10.33
N LEU A 163 9.03 10.55 10.04
CA LEU A 163 10.34 10.21 9.48
C LEU A 163 10.40 10.60 8.00
N PRO A 164 11.61 10.81 7.43
CA PRO A 164 11.76 10.97 5.99
C PRO A 164 11.15 9.78 5.24
N LEU A 165 10.51 10.03 4.10
CA LEU A 165 10.00 8.95 3.26
C LEU A 165 11.13 8.01 2.83
N PRO A 166 10.84 6.72 2.60
CA PRO A 166 11.81 5.80 1.99
C PRO A 166 12.38 6.41 0.70
N PRO A 167 13.68 6.22 0.40
CA PRO A 167 14.33 6.88 -0.74
C PRO A 167 13.59 6.80 -2.09
N PRO A 168 12.91 5.70 -2.45
CA PRO A 168 12.14 5.65 -3.70
C PRO A 168 10.94 6.60 -3.75
N LEU A 169 10.42 7.02 -2.59
CA LEU A 169 9.26 7.91 -2.46
C LEU A 169 9.64 9.35 -2.05
N ALA A 170 10.93 9.63 -1.87
CA ALA A 170 11.43 10.91 -1.34
C ALA A 170 11.53 12.01 -2.40
#